data_AF-A0AAV2YL08-F1
#
_entry.id   AF-A0AAV2YL08-F1
#
_cell.length_a   1.000
_cell.length_b   1.000
_cell.length_c   1.000
_cell.angle_alpha   90.00
_cell.angle_beta   90.00
_cell.angle_gamma   90.00
#
_symmetry.space_group_name_H-M   'P 1'
#
loop_
_entity.id
_entity.type
_entity.pdbx_description
1 polymer ?
#
loop_
_entity_poly.entity_id
_entity_poly.type
_entity_poly.pdbx_seq_one_letter_code
_entity_poly.pdbx_strand_id
1 'polypeptide(L)'
;MCILCSSEPIEGDPRNDRQGKFTVDMMSAPKTDPGCCLASCLCPCCAQIYIRRKALNYDMTKYSCCQGYMDGIMPCIKSGQCGEQSCPTCCLCLESFCCNGCAVSATRMMVMDRYDLRPDEMDNRIIRCNNCIQMFSVICDCLAICITELRDVAQILDCIAQCTYMSVQGCMTAQVNVELNRREQYPPVADEVMDRV
;
A
#
# COMPACT_ATOMS: atom_id res chain seq x y z
N MET A 1 -14.46 -9.22 -20.34
CA MET A 1 -13.92 -8.34 -19.29
C MET A 1 -12.53 -8.87 -18.94
N CYS A 2 -11.49 -8.05 -18.90
CA CYS A 2 -10.12 -8.52 -18.64
C CYS A 2 -10.07 -9.15 -17.23
N ILE A 3 -9.69 -10.42 -17.12
CA ILE A 3 -9.48 -11.13 -15.83
C ILE A 3 -8.53 -10.31 -14.92
N LEU A 4 -7.58 -9.61 -15.55
CA LEU A 4 -6.59 -8.73 -14.95
C LEU A 4 -7.17 -7.48 -14.25
N CYS A 5 -8.42 -7.09 -14.56
CA CYS A 5 -9.13 -5.97 -13.93
C CYS A 5 -10.48 -6.42 -13.34
N SER A 6 -10.59 -7.68 -12.91
CA SER A 6 -11.81 -8.17 -12.25
C SER A 6 -12.10 -7.36 -10.98
N SER A 7 -13.37 -7.25 -10.59
CA SER A 7 -13.81 -6.75 -9.27
C SER A 7 -13.91 -7.85 -8.23
N GLU A 8 -13.91 -9.11 -8.66
CA GLU A 8 -14.23 -10.24 -7.77
C GLU A 8 -13.26 -10.30 -6.60
N PRO A 9 -13.73 -10.44 -5.36
CA PRO A 9 -12.85 -10.54 -4.21
C PRO A 9 -11.84 -11.68 -4.39
N ILE A 10 -10.67 -11.54 -3.78
CA ILE A 10 -9.65 -12.61 -3.81
C ILE A 10 -10.21 -13.77 -2.97
N GLU A 11 -10.31 -14.94 -3.60
CA GLU A 11 -10.84 -16.14 -2.96
C GLU A 11 -9.95 -16.54 -1.76
N GLY A 12 -10.53 -16.60 -0.57
CA GLY A 12 -9.81 -16.90 0.68
C GLY A 12 -9.22 -15.70 1.43
N ASP A 13 -9.44 -14.44 1.00
CA ASP A 13 -9.02 -13.27 1.80
C ASP A 13 -9.95 -13.09 3.03
N PRO A 14 -9.43 -13.17 4.28
CA PRO A 14 -10.23 -13.04 5.50
C PRO A 14 -10.89 -11.66 5.65
N ARG A 15 -10.48 -10.67 4.85
CA ARG A 15 -11.01 -9.30 4.90
C ARG A 15 -12.33 -9.14 4.16
N ASN A 16 -12.74 -10.10 3.34
CA ASN A 16 -13.96 -10.02 2.55
C ASN A 16 -15.23 -10.10 3.40
N ASP A 17 -15.17 -10.86 4.51
CA ASP A 17 -16.32 -11.11 5.40
C ASP A 17 -16.58 -9.99 6.43
N ARG A 18 -15.77 -8.94 6.40
CA ARG A 18 -15.83 -7.84 7.37
C ARG A 18 -17.00 -6.90 7.12
N GLN A 19 -17.53 -6.32 8.20
CA GLN A 19 -18.72 -5.48 8.11
C GLN A 19 -18.38 -4.01 7.79
N GLY A 20 -17.22 -3.52 8.22
CA GLY A 20 -16.79 -2.14 8.03
C GLY A 20 -16.38 -1.83 6.58
N LYS A 21 -16.70 -0.63 6.11
CA LYS A 21 -16.20 -0.07 4.83
C LYS A 21 -15.35 1.16 5.09
N PHE A 22 -14.45 1.47 4.17
CA PHE A 22 -13.76 2.75 4.20
C PHE A 22 -14.77 3.90 4.14
N THR A 23 -14.45 5.00 4.82
CA THR A 23 -15.29 6.20 4.77
C THR A 23 -15.41 6.77 3.36
N VAL A 24 -14.33 6.68 2.59
CA VAL A 24 -14.24 7.16 1.22
C VAL A 24 -13.76 6.05 0.31
N ASP A 25 -14.39 5.93 -0.85
CA ASP A 25 -13.90 5.06 -1.91
C ASP A 25 -12.58 5.60 -2.43
N MET A 26 -11.68 4.73 -2.89
CA MET A 26 -10.38 5.14 -3.41
C MET A 26 -10.48 6.07 -4.64
N MET A 27 -11.56 5.99 -5.41
CA MET A 27 -11.84 6.90 -6.54
C MET A 27 -12.26 8.31 -6.07
N SER A 28 -12.84 8.42 -4.88
CA SER A 28 -13.26 9.69 -4.27
C SER A 28 -12.18 10.28 -3.35
N ALA A 29 -11.20 9.48 -2.92
CA ALA A 29 -10.13 9.91 -2.02
C ALA A 29 -9.35 11.16 -2.51
N PRO A 30 -9.00 11.31 -3.81
CA PRO A 30 -8.34 12.52 -4.29
C PRO A 30 -9.21 13.78 -4.20
N LYS A 31 -10.53 13.64 -4.18
CA LYS A 31 -11.46 14.78 -4.03
C LYS A 31 -11.59 15.21 -2.58
N THR A 32 -11.57 14.24 -1.67
CA THR A 32 -11.72 14.48 -0.23
C THR A 32 -10.42 14.97 0.40
N ASP A 33 -9.28 14.41 -0.01
CA ASP A 33 -7.96 14.83 0.45
C ASP A 33 -6.98 14.97 -0.73
N PRO A 34 -7.14 16.03 -1.55
CA PRO A 34 -6.25 16.28 -2.68
C PRO A 34 -4.82 16.56 -2.24
N GLY A 35 -4.64 17.17 -1.06
CA GLY A 35 -3.33 17.49 -0.51
C GLY A 35 -2.51 16.24 -0.22
N CYS A 36 -3.09 15.26 0.48
CA CYS A 36 -2.42 13.99 0.76
C CYS A 36 -2.21 13.17 -0.52
N CYS A 37 -3.18 13.16 -1.44
CA CYS A 37 -3.02 12.45 -2.71
C CYS A 37 -1.84 13.01 -3.52
N LEU A 38 -1.76 14.33 -3.69
CA LEU A 38 -0.66 14.97 -4.43
C LEU A 38 0.68 14.84 -3.72
N ALA A 39 0.70 14.98 -2.39
CA ALA A 39 1.93 14.79 -1.62
C ALA A 39 2.47 13.36 -1.72
N SER A 40 1.58 12.37 -1.69
CA SER A 40 1.90 10.95 -1.89
C SER A 40 2.34 10.63 -3.32
N CYS A 41 1.79 11.32 -4.32
CA CYS A 41 2.28 11.23 -5.68
C CYS A 41 3.70 11.82 -5.82
N LEU A 42 3.97 12.99 -5.24
CA LEU A 42 5.23 13.72 -5.44
C LEU A 42 6.38 13.25 -4.54
N CYS A 43 6.13 12.96 -3.27
CA CYS A 43 7.08 12.32 -2.36
C CYS A 43 6.43 11.11 -1.67
N PRO A 44 6.35 9.95 -2.35
CA PRO A 44 5.73 8.76 -1.78
C PRO A 44 6.43 8.27 -0.50
N CYS A 45 7.76 8.40 -0.43
CA CYS A 45 8.53 8.01 0.74
C CYS A 45 8.16 8.86 1.97
N CYS A 46 8.10 10.18 1.81
CA CYS A 46 7.77 11.11 2.89
C CYS A 46 6.34 10.90 3.39
N ALA A 47 5.40 10.80 2.46
CA ALA A 47 3.99 10.60 2.76
C ALA A 47 3.78 9.28 3.49
N GLN A 48 4.47 8.23 3.06
CA GLN A 48 4.36 6.91 3.67
C GLN A 48 4.91 6.88 5.10
N ILE A 49 6.06 7.52 5.37
CA ILE A 49 6.58 7.67 6.75
C ILE A 49 5.54 8.39 7.62
N TYR A 50 4.96 9.48 7.12
CA TYR A 50 3.97 10.26 7.86
C TYR A 50 2.71 9.43 8.17
N ILE A 51 2.11 8.79 7.17
CA ILE A 51 0.88 8.01 7.32
C ILE A 51 1.10 6.78 8.19
N ARG A 52 2.26 6.12 8.07
CA ARG A 52 2.61 4.99 8.93
C ARG A 52 2.77 5.40 10.39
N ARG A 53 3.44 6.53 10.67
CA ARG A 53 3.51 7.07 12.04
C ARG A 53 2.14 7.41 12.59
N LYS A 54 1.28 8.00 11.76
CA LYS A 54 -0.09 8.33 12.12
C LYS A 54 -0.92 7.07 12.40
N ALA A 55 -0.82 6.04 11.56
CA ALA A 55 -1.47 4.76 11.77
C ALA A 55 -1.00 4.08 13.08
N LEU A 56 0.23 4.34 13.54
CA LEU A 56 0.75 3.84 14.81
C LEU A 56 0.41 4.75 16.01
N ASN A 57 -0.48 5.74 15.86
CA ASN A 57 -0.76 6.76 16.88
C ASN A 57 0.51 7.47 17.38
N TYR A 58 1.50 7.65 16.49
CA TYR A 58 2.82 8.19 16.77
C TYR A 58 3.67 7.41 17.80
N ASP A 59 3.22 6.21 18.18
CA ASP A 59 3.94 5.32 19.09
C ASP A 59 4.81 4.34 18.30
N MET A 60 6.11 4.66 18.20
CA MET A 60 7.09 3.85 17.47
C MET A 60 7.47 2.56 18.20
N THR A 61 7.03 2.33 19.45
CA THR A 61 7.27 1.05 20.13
C THR A 61 6.45 -0.09 19.52
N LYS A 62 5.34 0.24 18.86
CA LYS A 62 4.45 -0.69 18.13
C LYS A 62 4.90 -0.95 16.70
N TYR A 63 5.95 -0.27 16.25
CA TYR A 63 6.45 -0.39 14.89
C TYR A 63 7.09 -1.77 14.67
N SER A 64 6.71 -2.39 13.56
CA SER A 64 7.42 -3.54 12.99
C SER A 64 7.45 -3.40 11.46
N CYS A 65 8.51 -3.89 10.82
CA CYS A 65 8.71 -3.83 9.37
C CYS A 65 7.53 -4.46 8.62
N CYS A 66 6.88 -3.67 7.77
CA CYS A 66 5.65 -4.02 7.04
C CYS A 66 4.53 -4.60 7.93
N GLN A 67 4.60 -4.36 9.25
CA GLN A 67 3.79 -5.03 10.29
C GLN A 67 3.71 -6.55 10.19
N GLY A 68 4.71 -7.22 9.59
CA GLY A 68 4.68 -8.66 9.35
C GLY A 68 3.77 -9.11 8.21
N TYR A 69 2.95 -8.23 7.61
CA TYR A 69 2.08 -8.59 6.47
C TYR A 69 2.85 -9.06 5.22
N MET A 70 4.14 -8.73 5.14
CA MET A 70 5.01 -9.06 4.01
C MET A 70 6.03 -10.14 4.37
N ASP A 71 5.91 -10.76 5.55
CA ASP A 71 6.80 -11.83 5.97
C ASP A 71 6.63 -13.05 5.05
N GLY A 72 7.75 -13.60 4.57
CA GLY A 72 7.77 -14.75 3.67
C GLY A 72 7.63 -14.39 2.18
N ILE A 73 7.27 -13.15 1.82
CA ILE A 73 7.33 -12.68 0.42
C ILE A 73 8.78 -12.46 0.00
N MET A 74 9.59 -11.86 0.88
CA MET A 74 11.01 -11.68 0.64
C MET A 74 11.81 -12.58 1.60
N PRO A 75 12.64 -13.51 1.09
CA PRO A 75 13.35 -14.49 1.92
C PRO A 75 14.35 -13.86 2.91
N CYS A 76 14.72 -12.59 2.69
CA CYS A 76 15.72 -11.88 3.49
C CYS A 76 15.11 -10.93 4.54
N ILE A 77 13.79 -10.67 4.50
CA ILE A 77 13.13 -9.68 5.36
C ILE A 77 12.08 -10.39 6.19
N LYS A 78 12.31 -10.46 7.49
CA LYS A 78 11.32 -10.90 8.48
C LYS A 78 11.12 -9.80 9.50
N SER A 79 9.87 -9.49 9.79
CA SER A 79 9.49 -8.62 10.88
C SER A 79 10.15 -9.09 12.19
N GLY A 80 10.64 -8.16 13.00
CA GLY A 80 11.39 -8.45 14.23
C GLY A 80 12.88 -8.74 14.06
N GLN A 81 13.39 -9.00 12.84
CA GLN A 81 14.80 -9.34 12.61
C GLN A 81 15.61 -8.21 11.94
N CYS A 82 14.96 -7.13 11.50
CA CYS A 82 15.59 -6.02 10.79
C CYS A 82 16.22 -4.93 11.68
N GLY A 83 16.37 -5.17 12.99
CA GLY A 83 16.86 -4.16 13.94
C GLY A 83 15.83 -3.10 14.36
N GLU A 84 14.55 -3.35 14.08
CA GLU A 84 13.42 -2.45 14.36
C GLU A 84 13.25 -2.12 15.85
N GLN A 85 13.67 -3.02 16.76
CA GLN A 85 13.65 -2.75 18.21
C GLN A 85 14.68 -1.70 18.63
N SER A 86 15.81 -1.61 17.92
CA SER A 86 16.89 -0.68 18.25
C SER A 86 16.70 0.69 17.60
N CYS A 87 16.17 0.74 16.37
CA CYS A 87 15.94 2.00 15.65
C CYS A 87 14.72 1.94 14.70
N PRO A 88 13.49 2.01 15.23
CA PRO A 88 12.27 1.82 14.43
C PRO A 88 12.08 2.91 13.38
N THR A 89 12.52 4.15 13.66
CA THR A 89 12.46 5.27 12.69
C THR A 89 13.36 5.05 11.48
N CYS A 90 14.56 4.49 11.67
CA CYS A 90 15.46 4.20 10.57
C CYS A 90 14.91 3.06 9.70
N CYS A 91 14.40 2.00 10.34
CA CYS A 91 13.73 0.90 9.63
C CYS A 91 12.52 1.41 8.83
N LEU A 92 11.71 2.30 9.40
CA LEU A 92 10.57 2.91 8.71
C LEU A 92 11.00 3.73 7.48
N CYS A 93 12.08 4.49 7.60
CA CYS A 93 12.66 5.19 6.44
C CYS A 93 13.12 4.18 5.39
N LEU A 94 13.91 3.17 5.75
CA LEU A 94 14.38 2.15 4.81
C LEU A 94 13.22 1.43 4.11
N GLU A 95 12.18 1.04 4.85
CA GLU A 95 10.98 0.43 4.29
C GLU A 95 10.30 1.36 3.27
N SER A 96 10.14 2.63 3.61
CA SER A 96 9.45 3.62 2.77
C SER A 96 10.23 3.99 1.50
N PHE A 97 11.57 3.92 1.54
CA PHE A 97 12.45 4.24 0.41
C PHE A 97 12.80 3.03 -0.46
N CYS A 98 13.02 1.86 0.14
CA CYS A 98 13.44 0.66 -0.58
C CYS A 98 12.26 -0.21 -1.03
N CYS A 99 11.14 -0.18 -0.31
CA CYS A 99 10.00 -1.06 -0.54
C CYS A 99 8.67 -0.31 -0.39
N ASN A 100 8.57 0.88 -1.02
CA ASN A 100 7.42 1.76 -0.85
C ASN A 100 6.06 1.07 -1.11
N GLY A 101 5.96 0.25 -2.16
CA GLY A 101 4.72 -0.47 -2.48
C GLY A 101 4.30 -1.47 -1.39
N CYS A 102 5.28 -2.18 -0.82
CA CYS A 102 5.06 -3.06 0.33
C CYS A 102 4.64 -2.25 1.56
N ALA A 103 5.31 -1.13 1.81
CA ALA A 103 5.02 -0.25 2.94
C ALA A 103 3.58 0.28 2.89
N VAL A 104 3.18 0.86 1.76
CA VAL A 104 1.84 1.43 1.53
C VAL A 104 0.78 0.34 1.68
N SER A 105 1.01 -0.83 1.07
CA SER A 105 0.10 -1.98 1.16
C SER A 105 -0.05 -2.49 2.59
N ALA A 106 1.06 -2.69 3.30
CA ALA A 106 1.08 -3.12 4.70
C ALA A 106 0.39 -2.11 5.63
N THR A 107 0.53 -0.81 5.34
CA THR A 107 -0.14 0.24 6.12
C THR A 107 -1.64 0.24 5.88
N ARG A 108 -2.07 0.08 4.63
CA ARG A 108 -3.50 -0.09 4.31
C ARG A 108 -4.06 -1.35 4.96
N MET A 109 -3.38 -2.49 4.87
CA MET A 109 -3.79 -3.75 5.50
C MET A 109 -3.87 -3.62 7.03
N MET A 110 -2.90 -2.99 7.68
CA MET A 110 -2.95 -2.70 9.12
C MET A 110 -4.21 -1.91 9.48
N VAL A 111 -4.50 -0.83 8.75
CA VAL A 111 -5.67 0.01 9.01
C VAL A 111 -6.96 -0.76 8.78
N MET A 112 -7.00 -1.60 7.73
CA MET A 112 -8.14 -2.48 7.48
C MET A 112 -8.37 -3.46 8.61
N ASP A 113 -7.30 -4.10 9.10
CA ASP A 113 -7.39 -5.13 10.13
C ASP A 113 -7.72 -4.51 11.50
N ARG A 114 -7.11 -3.36 11.85
CA ARG A 114 -7.41 -2.65 13.10
C ARG A 114 -8.87 -2.20 13.20
N TYR A 115 -9.49 -1.86 12.09
CA TYR A 115 -10.80 -1.22 12.05
C TYR A 115 -11.90 -2.10 11.44
N ASP A 116 -11.61 -3.38 11.24
CA ASP A 116 -12.49 -4.36 10.60
C ASP A 116 -13.08 -3.83 9.27
N LEU A 117 -12.22 -3.30 8.41
CA LEU A 117 -12.59 -2.78 7.09
C LEU A 117 -12.35 -3.81 6.00
N ARG A 118 -13.28 -3.89 5.05
CA ARG A 118 -13.14 -4.62 3.79
C ARG A 118 -12.73 -3.69 2.64
N PRO A 119 -12.02 -4.21 1.62
CA PRO A 119 -11.74 -3.46 0.41
C PRO A 119 -13.01 -3.37 -0.46
N ASP A 120 -13.19 -2.24 -1.15
CA ASP A 120 -14.28 -2.10 -2.10
C ASP A 120 -13.95 -2.78 -3.45
N GLU A 121 -14.98 -3.12 -4.22
CA GLU A 121 -14.81 -3.76 -5.54
C GLU A 121 -13.92 -2.96 -6.48
N MET A 122 -14.03 -1.62 -6.42
CA MET A 122 -13.22 -0.71 -7.22
C MET A 122 -11.76 -0.68 -6.75
N ASP A 123 -11.50 -0.85 -5.45
CA ASP A 123 -10.14 -0.97 -4.92
C ASP A 123 -9.46 -2.21 -5.51
N ASN A 124 -10.17 -3.34 -5.50
CA ASN A 124 -9.67 -4.59 -6.06
C ASN A 124 -9.42 -4.50 -7.58
N ARG A 125 -10.27 -3.77 -8.33
CA ARG A 125 -10.06 -3.52 -9.77
C ARG A 125 -8.82 -2.69 -10.02
N ILE A 126 -8.68 -1.57 -9.32
CA ILE A 126 -7.59 -0.61 -9.55
C ILE A 126 -6.24 -1.22 -9.14
N ILE A 127 -6.17 -1.87 -7.97
CA ILE A 127 -4.94 -2.49 -7.49
C ILE A 127 -4.50 -3.64 -8.42
N ARG A 128 -5.43 -4.49 -8.86
CA ARG A 128 -5.10 -5.56 -9.83
C ARG A 128 -4.66 -5.01 -11.16
N CYS A 129 -5.35 -3.99 -11.69
CA CYS A 129 -4.96 -3.32 -12.92
C CYS A 129 -3.53 -2.78 -12.83
N ASN A 130 -3.20 -2.07 -11.74
CA ASN A 130 -1.85 -1.58 -11.48
C ASN A 130 -0.81 -2.71 -11.44
N ASN A 131 -1.07 -3.79 -10.70
CA ASN A 131 -0.15 -4.92 -10.62
C ASN A 131 0.06 -5.60 -11.98
N CYS A 132 -0.98 -5.64 -12.82
CA CYS A 132 -0.88 -6.21 -14.16
C CYS A 132 -0.04 -5.33 -15.10
N ILE A 133 -0.19 -4.00 -15.03
CA ILE A 133 0.64 -3.06 -15.78
C ILE A 133 2.11 -3.17 -15.33
N GLN A 134 2.34 -3.25 -14.02
CA GLN A 134 3.69 -3.42 -13.46
C GLN A 134 4.35 -4.73 -13.90
N MET A 135 3.61 -5.84 -13.85
CA MET A 135 4.09 -7.13 -14.35
C MET A 135 4.43 -7.07 -15.84
N PHE A 136 3.59 -6.41 -16.65
CA PHE A 136 3.84 -6.26 -18.08
C PHE A 136 5.08 -5.41 -18.37
N SER A 137 5.30 -4.33 -17.61
CA SER A 137 6.52 -3.53 -17.69
C SER A 137 7.77 -4.38 -17.44
N VAL A 138 7.79 -5.14 -16.34
CA VAL A 138 8.94 -5.99 -15.98
C VAL A 138 9.20 -7.05 -17.07
N ILE A 139 8.15 -7.67 -17.62
CA ILE A 139 8.29 -8.64 -18.72
C ILE A 139 8.91 -7.96 -19.95
N CYS A 140 8.43 -6.77 -20.32
CA CYS A 140 8.95 -6.01 -21.45
C CYS A 140 10.40 -5.57 -21.23
N ASP A 141 10.78 -5.15 -20.02
CA ASP A 141 12.16 -4.83 -19.66
C ASP A 141 13.06 -6.06 -19.78
N CYS A 142 12.63 -7.22 -19.30
CA CYS A 142 13.36 -8.47 -19.45
C CYS A 142 13.53 -8.86 -20.93
N LEU A 143 12.50 -8.69 -21.76
CA LEU A 143 12.57 -8.99 -23.19
C LEU A 143 13.47 -7.99 -23.94
N ALA A 144 13.49 -6.73 -23.54
CA ALA A 144 14.34 -5.70 -24.12
C ALA A 144 15.84 -5.93 -23.87
N ILE A 145 16.22 -6.75 -22.88
CA ILE A 145 17.60 -7.23 -22.69
C ILE A 145 18.01 -8.16 -23.84
N CYS A 146 17.08 -9.00 -24.32
CA CYS A 146 17.32 -9.98 -25.38
C CYS A 146 17.08 -9.43 -26.79
N ILE A 147 16.16 -8.46 -26.93
CA ILE A 147 15.73 -7.89 -28.22
C ILE A 147 15.80 -6.36 -28.14
N THR A 148 16.84 -5.77 -28.73
CA THR A 148 17.08 -4.31 -28.69
C THR A 148 15.97 -3.48 -29.31
N GLU A 149 15.25 -4.00 -30.31
CA GLU A 149 14.13 -3.31 -30.99
C GLU A 149 12.92 -3.10 -30.07
N LEU A 150 12.83 -3.81 -28.94
CA LEU A 150 11.74 -3.66 -27.97
C LEU A 150 12.05 -2.62 -26.88
N ARG A 151 13.24 -2.02 -26.90
CA ARG A 151 13.69 -1.11 -25.83
C ARG A 151 12.82 0.14 -25.72
N ASP A 152 12.39 0.72 -26.85
CA ASP A 152 11.51 1.90 -26.83
C ASP A 152 10.12 1.56 -26.26
N VAL A 153 9.60 0.38 -26.59
CA VAL A 153 8.32 -0.12 -26.06
C VAL A 153 8.43 -0.36 -24.55
N ALA A 154 9.52 -0.97 -24.09
CA ALA A 154 9.78 -1.20 -22.67
C ALA A 154 9.84 0.12 -21.89
N GLN A 155 10.53 1.15 -22.41
CA GLN A 155 10.59 2.46 -21.76
C GLN A 155 9.23 3.16 -21.68
N ILE A 156 8.42 3.08 -22.75
CA ILE A 156 7.07 3.65 -22.73
C ILE A 156 6.20 2.93 -21.68
N LEU A 157 6.30 1.61 -21.61
CA LEU A 157 5.55 0.81 -20.65
C LEU A 157 5.99 1.05 -19.21
N ASP A 158 7.29 1.20 -18.94
CA ASP A 158 7.80 1.59 -17.62
C ASP A 158 7.27 2.96 -17.23
N CYS A 159 7.30 3.95 -18.13
CA CYS A 159 6.72 5.27 -17.86
C CYS A 159 5.23 5.19 -17.51
N ILE A 160 4.44 4.41 -18.26
CA ILE A 160 3.03 4.16 -17.97
C ILE A 160 2.87 3.50 -16.61
N ALA A 161 3.68 2.47 -16.32
CA ALA A 161 3.62 1.72 -15.09
C ALA A 161 3.92 2.59 -13.87
N GLN A 162 4.98 3.42 -13.94
CA GLN A 162 5.32 4.40 -12.91
C GLN A 162 4.19 5.42 -12.71
N CYS A 163 3.64 6.00 -13.79
CA CYS A 163 2.52 6.94 -13.68
C CYS A 163 1.28 6.32 -13.03
N THR A 164 0.95 5.08 -13.41
CA THR A 164 -0.18 4.36 -12.81
C THR A 164 0.06 4.05 -11.35
N TYR A 165 1.26 3.59 -10.99
CA TYR A 165 1.64 3.32 -9.61
C TYR A 165 1.59 4.57 -8.75
N MET A 166 2.12 5.68 -9.24
CA MET A 166 2.08 6.96 -8.52
C MET A 166 0.65 7.44 -8.27
N SER A 167 -0.23 7.24 -9.24
CA SER A 167 -1.64 7.60 -9.10
C SER A 167 -2.35 6.69 -8.10
N VAL A 168 -2.15 5.37 -8.19
CA VAL A 168 -2.80 4.40 -7.31
C VAL A 168 -2.31 4.51 -5.87
N GLN A 169 -1.00 4.61 -5.65
CA GLN A 169 -0.45 4.81 -4.30
C GLN A 169 -0.99 6.12 -3.69
N GLY A 170 -1.08 7.20 -4.47
CA GLY A 170 -1.61 8.48 -4.01
C GLY A 170 -3.05 8.36 -3.50
N CYS A 171 -3.90 7.68 -4.28
CA CYS A 171 -5.29 7.41 -3.89
C CYS A 171 -5.39 6.51 -2.66
N MET A 172 -4.59 5.44 -2.58
CA MET A 172 -4.57 4.53 -1.42
C MET A 172 -4.16 5.27 -0.15
N THR A 173 -3.09 6.06 -0.22
CA THR A 173 -2.57 6.81 0.92
C THR A 173 -3.56 7.90 1.37
N ALA A 174 -4.23 8.58 0.44
CA ALA A 174 -5.28 9.55 0.75
C ALA A 174 -6.51 8.88 1.40
N GLN A 175 -6.96 7.73 0.89
CA GLN A 175 -8.06 6.96 1.48
C GLN A 175 -7.75 6.61 2.94
N VAL A 176 -6.55 6.09 3.21
CA VAL A 176 -6.09 5.76 4.56
C VAL A 176 -6.00 7.01 5.45
N ASN A 177 -5.48 8.13 4.92
CA ASN A 177 -5.37 9.35 5.71
C ASN A 177 -6.73 9.89 6.14
N VAL A 178 -7.72 9.89 5.24
CA VAL A 178 -9.10 10.31 5.56
C VAL A 178 -9.72 9.40 6.62
N GLU A 179 -9.49 8.09 6.52
CA GLU A 179 -9.99 7.13 7.52
C GLU A 179 -9.36 7.38 8.89
N LEU A 180 -8.04 7.56 8.95
CA LEU A 180 -7.32 7.88 10.20
C LEU A 180 -7.80 9.21 10.80
N ASN A 181 -7.93 10.27 9.98
CA ASN A 181 -8.46 11.57 10.40
C ASN A 181 -9.85 11.47 11.03
N ARG A 182 -10.72 10.62 10.47
CA ARG A 182 -12.08 10.44 10.98
C ARG A 182 -12.05 9.69 12.31
N ARG A 183 -11.18 8.69 12.46
CA ARG A 183 -11.12 7.86 13.67
C ARG A 183 -10.38 8.51 14.83
N GLU A 184 -9.48 9.46 14.57
CA GLU A 184 -8.90 10.34 15.60
C GLU A 184 -9.96 11.17 16.36
N GLN A 185 -11.15 11.38 15.77
CA GLN A 185 -12.25 12.11 16.41
C GLN A 185 -13.06 11.25 17.40
N TYR A 186 -12.84 9.93 17.41
CA TYR A 186 -13.51 8.98 18.29
C TYR A 186 -12.48 8.42 19.29
N PRO A 187 -12.90 8.05 20.52
CA PRO A 187 -11.97 7.47 21.49
C PRO A 187 -11.27 6.24 20.91
N PRO A 188 -9.99 6.03 21.24
CA PRO A 188 -9.21 4.95 20.66
C PRO A 188 -9.88 3.61 20.98
N VAL A 189 -10.18 2.84 19.93
CA VAL A 189 -10.42 1.40 20.10
C VAL A 189 -9.14 0.85 20.74
N ALA A 190 -9.26 0.08 21.82
CA ALA A 190 -8.11 -0.57 22.43
C ALA A 190 -7.34 -1.29 21.31
N ASP A 191 -6.02 -1.07 21.24
CA ASP A 191 -5.15 -1.87 20.37
C ASP A 191 -5.20 -3.31 20.92
N GLU A 192 -6.26 -4.06 20.59
CA GLU A 192 -6.23 -5.51 20.68
C GLU A 192 -5.00 -5.90 19.86
N VAL A 193 -4.10 -6.61 20.52
CA VAL A 193 -2.87 -7.10 19.93
C VAL A 193 -3.27 -7.74 18.61
N MET A 194 -2.94 -7.08 17.50
CA MET A 194 -3.14 -7.63 16.17
C MET A 194 -2.41 -8.97 16.20
N ASP A 195 -3.14 -10.07 16.36
CA ASP A 195 -2.55 -11.39 16.39
C ASP A 195 -1.77 -11.51 15.09
N ARG A 196 -0.45 -11.65 15.26
CA ARG A 196 0.53 -11.64 14.17
C ARG A 196 0.08 -12.67 13.14
N VAL A 197 -0.29 -12.20 11.95
CA VAL A 197 -0.55 -13.05 10.77
C VAL A 197 0.74 -13.78 10.42
#